data_AF-F9HCJ6-F1
#
_entry.id   AF-F9HCJ6-F1
#
_cell.length_a   1.000
_cell.length_b   1.000
_cell.length_c   1.000
_cell.angle_alpha   90.00
_cell.angle_beta   90.00
_cell.angle_gamma   90.00
#
_symmetry.space_group_name_H-M   'P 1'
#
loop_
_entity.id
_entity.type
_entity.pdbx_description
1 polymer ?
#
loop_
_entity_poly.entity_id
_entity_poly.type
_entity_poly.pdbx_seq_one_letter_code
_entity_poly.pdbx_strand_id
1 'polypeptide(L)'
;MKESDVLTRIGLKDKDELVYLLENSGLNERLSRLASIDREPHSIRLEFCESGCYFKIVKNDVSDISSVKGEKFKFFRRGWSCVLKSQKNKNVSKLSSPNILEGQYNPKKLDGQYFFHSGHILGKQFYSFISDYSCNDKYSSAKDIINSKEKNIFLQFSVANKESSSFVNRRSQAYYENLVTDYFNADIEEIFYEVKAVFYSKDSKYPIGTEIFLKPIIRKRIPSLENDLEEIHVFIPNFDVDFNLSKLPSDYEGYVSYRKFYLEGYKEVYKDCFENIFKDNSDIVKNDEGERIFYLVLGQEKNAIFSHIGRAQKFLGVDTNALDIEQLPDDISKDEIFMFSESQQQVIFDYLKNQKLINRSRNKNYFYPVVRRSEYKGIYFSDQEIREKRIQFEKGAKTLEDALKLI
;
A
#
# COMPACT_ATOMS: atom_id res chain seq x y z
N MET A 1 13.33 -1.77 -3.63
CA MET A 1 13.92 -1.36 -2.33
C MET A 1 14.79 -2.50 -1.85
N LYS A 2 15.95 -2.24 -1.24
CA LYS A 2 16.86 -3.31 -0.81
C LYS A 2 16.34 -3.97 0.47
N GLU A 3 16.72 -5.24 0.68
CA GLU A 3 16.34 -6.02 1.88
C GLU A 3 16.70 -5.28 3.18
N SER A 4 17.92 -4.72 3.26
CA SER A 4 18.42 -3.97 4.42
C SER A 4 17.57 -2.75 4.78
N ASP A 5 17.07 -2.04 3.77
CA ASP A 5 16.24 -0.85 3.98
C ASP A 5 14.89 -1.25 4.56
N VAL A 6 14.32 -2.35 4.07
CA VAL A 6 13.07 -2.91 4.58
C VAL A 6 13.23 -3.35 6.03
N LEU A 7 14.28 -4.11 6.35
CA LEU A 7 14.58 -4.57 7.71
C LEU A 7 14.70 -3.38 8.67
N THR A 8 15.47 -2.36 8.27
CA THR A 8 15.63 -1.12 9.04
C THR A 8 14.28 -0.44 9.29
N ARG A 9 13.43 -0.31 8.25
CA ARG A 9 12.13 0.37 8.32
C ARG A 9 11.09 -0.38 9.15
N ILE A 10 11.22 -1.69 9.30
CA ILE A 10 10.41 -2.46 10.25
C ILE A 10 11.04 -2.53 11.65
N GLY A 11 12.21 -1.91 11.85
CA GLY A 11 12.90 -1.79 13.14
C GLY A 11 13.84 -2.94 13.50
N LEU A 12 14.21 -3.77 12.51
CA LEU A 12 15.08 -4.92 12.70
C LEU A 12 16.53 -4.57 12.34
N LYS A 13 17.46 -5.11 13.11
CA LYS A 13 18.89 -4.94 12.89
C LYS A 13 19.33 -5.66 11.62
N ASP A 14 18.84 -6.88 11.44
CA ASP A 14 19.25 -7.78 10.37
C ASP A 14 18.18 -8.85 10.10
N LYS A 15 18.48 -9.69 9.11
CA LYS A 15 17.61 -10.77 8.65
C LYS A 15 17.48 -11.89 9.68
N ASP A 16 18.53 -12.13 10.48
CA ASP A 16 18.54 -13.19 11.49
C ASP A 16 17.56 -12.87 12.62
N GLU A 17 17.42 -11.60 12.98
CA GLU A 17 16.38 -11.15 13.91
C GLU A 17 14.96 -11.44 13.37
N LEU A 18 14.74 -11.26 12.06
CA LEU A 18 13.46 -11.61 11.43
C LEU A 18 13.21 -13.13 11.43
N VAL A 19 14.24 -13.92 11.11
CA VAL A 19 14.19 -15.39 11.17
C VAL A 19 13.78 -15.84 12.57
N TYR A 20 14.45 -15.33 13.61
CA TYR A 20 14.15 -15.64 15.00
C TYR A 20 12.69 -15.33 15.37
N LEU A 21 12.17 -14.19 14.91
CA LEU A 21 10.78 -13.79 15.14
C LEU A 21 9.77 -14.68 14.40
N LEU A 22 10.15 -15.28 13.27
CA LEU A 22 9.24 -16.11 12.47
C LEU A 22 9.34 -17.60 12.81
N GLU A 23 10.49 -18.14 13.17
CA GLU A 23 10.61 -19.56 13.60
C GLU A 23 9.78 -19.84 14.85
N ASN A 24 9.81 -18.89 15.78
CA ASN A 24 9.01 -18.96 16.99
C ASN A 24 7.50 -18.77 16.72
N SER A 25 7.06 -18.58 15.48
CA SER A 25 5.65 -18.39 15.11
C SER A 25 4.80 -19.65 15.15
N GLY A 26 5.39 -20.80 15.46
CA GLY A 26 4.67 -22.07 15.54
C GLY A 26 4.54 -22.75 14.17
N LEU A 27 5.52 -22.56 13.28
CA LEU A 27 5.59 -23.30 12.01
C LEU A 27 5.48 -24.82 12.23
N ASN A 28 6.20 -25.35 13.22
CA ASN A 28 6.15 -26.78 13.55
C ASN A 28 4.74 -27.23 13.95
N GLU A 29 4.02 -26.40 14.72
CA GLU A 29 2.62 -26.67 15.09
C GLU A 29 1.67 -26.61 13.88
N ARG A 30 1.92 -25.72 12.91
CA ARG A 30 1.16 -25.68 11.65
C ARG A 30 1.39 -26.94 10.81
N LEU A 31 2.65 -27.33 10.65
CA LEU A 31 3.02 -28.49 9.85
C LEU A 31 2.47 -29.78 10.45
N SER A 32 2.44 -29.91 11.79
CA SER A 32 1.83 -31.06 12.47
C SER A 32 0.30 -31.09 12.38
N ARG A 33 -0.37 -29.94 12.23
CA ARG A 33 -1.83 -29.90 11.97
C ARG A 33 -2.18 -30.34 10.55
N LEU A 34 -1.31 -30.10 9.56
CA LEU A 34 -1.57 -30.36 8.14
C LEU A 34 -1.23 -31.78 7.69
N ALA A 35 -0.37 -32.47 8.43
CA ALA A 35 -0.06 -33.87 8.21
C ALA A 35 -0.05 -34.54 9.58
N SER A 36 -0.72 -35.68 9.75
CA SER A 36 -0.62 -36.56 10.93
C SER A 36 0.78 -37.21 11.02
N ILE A 37 1.82 -36.42 10.85
CA ILE A 37 3.22 -36.76 10.74
C ILE A 37 3.94 -35.81 11.68
N ASP A 38 4.56 -36.37 12.72
CA ASP A 38 5.59 -35.67 13.49
C ASP A 38 6.71 -35.32 12.53
N ARG A 39 6.69 -34.09 12.00
CA ARG A 39 7.84 -33.56 11.27
C ARG A 39 8.83 -33.05 12.29
N GLU A 40 10.09 -33.49 12.15
CA GLU A 40 11.20 -32.96 12.93
C GLU A 40 11.20 -31.42 12.90
N PRO A 41 11.66 -30.74 13.96
CA PRO A 41 11.80 -29.29 13.93
C PRO A 41 12.77 -28.89 12.81
N HIS A 42 12.34 -27.99 11.93
CA HIS A 42 13.17 -27.44 10.86
C HIS A 42 13.35 -25.94 11.07
N SER A 43 14.54 -25.42 10.76
CA SER A 43 14.75 -23.97 10.67
C SER A 43 14.08 -23.39 9.42
N ILE A 44 13.97 -22.07 9.35
CA ILE A 44 13.51 -21.37 8.15
C ILE A 44 14.63 -20.57 7.52
N ARG A 45 14.50 -20.34 6.22
CA ARG A 45 15.28 -19.35 5.47
C ARG A 45 14.30 -18.33 4.90
N LEU A 46 14.76 -17.08 4.81
CA LEU A 46 14.00 -16.01 4.19
C LEU A 46 14.58 -15.66 2.83
N GLU A 47 13.73 -15.52 1.82
CA GLU A 47 14.07 -15.03 0.49
C GLU A 47 13.32 -13.73 0.24
N PHE A 48 14.04 -12.62 0.09
CA PHE A 48 13.42 -11.33 -0.12
C PHE A 48 13.09 -11.11 -1.61
N CYS A 49 11.83 -10.80 -1.89
CA CYS A 49 11.38 -10.42 -3.22
C CYS A 49 11.41 -8.89 -3.32
N GLU A 50 12.39 -8.33 -4.04
CA GLU A 50 12.56 -6.87 -4.14
C GLU A 50 11.41 -6.16 -4.85
N SER A 51 10.88 -6.78 -5.92
CA SER A 51 9.77 -6.23 -6.70
C SER A 51 8.46 -6.26 -5.92
N GLY A 52 8.19 -7.40 -5.27
CA GLY A 52 7.02 -7.65 -4.42
C GLY A 52 7.07 -6.97 -3.05
N CYS A 53 8.26 -6.63 -2.57
CA CYS A 53 8.56 -6.12 -1.24
C CYS A 53 7.99 -6.98 -0.09
N TYR A 54 8.28 -8.29 -0.13
CA TYR A 54 7.92 -9.25 0.90
C TYR A 54 9.02 -10.31 1.06
N PHE A 55 8.97 -11.07 2.15
CA PHE A 55 9.85 -12.21 2.38
C PHE A 55 9.09 -13.50 2.12
N LYS A 56 9.57 -14.35 1.22
CA LYS A 56 9.16 -15.76 1.16
C LYS A 56 9.84 -16.49 2.31
N ILE A 57 9.06 -17.25 3.06
CA ILE A 57 9.54 -18.10 4.15
C ILE A 57 9.64 -19.50 3.56
N VAL A 58 10.86 -20.03 3.50
CA VAL A 58 11.12 -21.36 2.98
C VAL A 58 11.70 -22.24 4.07
N LYS A 59 11.42 -23.54 3.97
CA LYS A 59 12.04 -24.54 4.84
C LYS A 59 13.56 -24.52 4.64
N ASN A 60 14.31 -24.58 5.73
CA ASN A 60 15.76 -24.69 5.70
C ASN A 60 16.18 -26.09 6.20
N ASP A 61 17.22 -26.65 5.58
CA ASP A 61 17.66 -28.03 5.83
C ASP A 61 18.57 -28.15 7.07
N VAL A 62 18.85 -27.04 7.74
CA VAL A 62 19.72 -27.00 8.93
C VAL A 62 18.88 -27.22 10.19
N SER A 63 19.18 -28.28 10.94
CA SER A 63 18.49 -28.67 12.19
C SER A 63 19.02 -27.95 13.45
N ASP A 64 20.10 -27.16 13.32
CA ASP A 64 20.82 -26.60 14.46
C ASP A 64 20.36 -25.18 14.80
N ILE A 65 19.32 -25.11 15.63
CA ILE A 65 18.66 -23.86 16.10
C ILE A 65 19.36 -23.29 17.35
N SER A 66 20.49 -23.88 17.76
CA SER A 66 21.19 -23.59 19.01
C SER A 66 22.00 -22.29 18.98
N SER A 67 22.27 -21.73 17.79
CA SER A 67 23.16 -20.59 17.58
C SER A 67 22.47 -19.23 17.55
N VAL A 68 21.14 -19.16 17.41
CA VAL A 68 20.40 -17.88 17.43
C VAL A 68 20.19 -17.43 18.89
N LYS A 69 21.27 -17.03 19.54
CA LYS A 69 21.24 -16.34 20.84
C LYS A 69 20.84 -14.88 20.62
N GLY A 70 19.58 -14.65 20.28
CA GLY A 70 18.95 -13.33 20.40
C GLY A 70 18.67 -13.01 21.86
N GLU A 71 18.60 -11.72 22.20
CA GLU A 71 17.99 -11.29 23.46
C GLU A 71 16.63 -12.00 23.64
N LYS A 72 16.22 -12.32 24.87
CA LYS A 72 14.91 -12.96 25.14
C LYS A 72 13.78 -11.98 24.78
N PHE A 73 13.50 -11.81 23.50
CA PHE A 73 12.39 -11.00 23.01
C PHE A 73 11.09 -11.71 23.37
N LYS A 74 10.27 -11.08 24.20
CA LYS A 74 8.90 -11.54 24.47
C LYS A 74 8.01 -11.16 23.29
N PHE A 75 8.23 -11.77 22.13
CA PHE A 75 7.44 -11.52 20.92
C PHE A 75 5.96 -11.83 21.14
N PHE A 76 5.10 -11.17 20.38
CA PHE A 76 3.66 -11.40 20.43
C PHE A 76 3.09 -11.55 19.03
N ARG A 77 2.13 -12.47 18.90
CA ARG A 77 1.43 -12.71 17.65
C ARG A 77 -0.05 -12.77 17.94
N ARG A 78 -0.81 -12.26 16.99
CA ARG A 78 -2.26 -12.29 17.01
C ARG A 78 -2.73 -12.68 15.63
N GLY A 79 -3.54 -13.73 15.54
CA GLY A 79 -3.85 -14.31 14.24
C GLY A 79 -5.00 -15.30 14.26
N TRP A 80 -5.27 -15.81 13.07
CA TRP A 80 -6.32 -16.76 12.76
C TRP A 80 -5.73 -17.94 12.02
N SER A 81 -6.25 -19.14 12.29
CA SER A 81 -5.95 -20.37 11.58
C SER A 81 -7.28 -21.04 11.30
N CYS A 82 -7.63 -21.21 10.02
CA CYS A 82 -8.92 -21.75 9.61
C CYS A 82 -8.85 -22.48 8.27
N VAL A 83 -9.87 -23.29 8.01
CA VAL A 83 -10.12 -23.85 6.67
C VAL A 83 -11.21 -23.00 6.02
N LEU A 84 -10.86 -22.39 4.89
CA LEU A 84 -11.79 -21.65 4.04
C LEU A 84 -12.38 -22.61 3.00
N LYS A 85 -13.70 -22.62 2.86
CA LYS A 85 -14.42 -23.46 1.88
C LYS A 85 -15.01 -22.58 0.78
N SER A 86 -14.90 -23.00 -0.47
CA SER A 86 -15.37 -22.23 -1.64
C SER A 86 -16.86 -21.86 -1.59
N GLN A 87 -17.67 -22.68 -0.91
CA GLN A 87 -19.08 -22.43 -0.68
C GLN A 87 -19.29 -21.30 0.34
N LYS A 88 -19.75 -20.14 -0.14
CA LYS A 88 -20.07 -18.99 0.71
C LYS A 88 -21.29 -19.24 1.58
N ASN A 89 -21.16 -18.94 2.87
CA ASN A 89 -22.27 -18.80 3.79
C ASN A 89 -23.06 -17.51 3.45
N LYS A 90 -24.29 -17.69 2.96
CA LYS A 90 -25.16 -16.59 2.48
C LYS A 90 -25.73 -15.71 3.60
N ASN A 91 -25.60 -16.13 4.86
CA ASN A 91 -26.17 -15.43 6.02
C ASN A 91 -25.27 -14.32 6.59
N VAL A 92 -24.26 -13.90 5.84
CA VAL A 92 -23.31 -12.86 6.25
C VAL A 92 -23.77 -11.49 5.76
N SER A 93 -24.13 -10.60 6.69
CA SER A 93 -24.42 -9.20 6.37
C SER A 93 -23.15 -8.39 6.09
N LYS A 94 -23.29 -7.30 5.31
CA LYS A 94 -22.21 -6.37 4.99
C LYS A 94 -21.80 -5.61 6.26
N LEU A 95 -20.60 -5.87 6.79
CA LEU A 95 -20.12 -5.23 8.02
C LEU A 95 -19.49 -3.85 7.76
N SER A 96 -19.69 -2.86 8.61
CA SER A 96 -18.84 -1.65 8.61
C SER A 96 -17.46 -1.99 9.18
N SER A 97 -16.41 -1.32 8.70
CA SER A 97 -15.06 -1.48 9.29
C SER A 97 -14.90 -0.50 10.45
N PRO A 98 -14.41 -0.94 11.62
CA PRO A 98 -14.14 -0.03 12.73
C PRO A 98 -12.97 0.89 12.39
N ASN A 99 -13.03 2.14 12.83
CA ASN A 99 -11.90 3.06 12.75
C ASN A 99 -10.98 2.85 13.96
N ILE A 100 -9.68 2.59 13.73
CA ILE A 100 -8.68 2.44 14.80
C ILE A 100 -7.88 3.74 15.04
N LEU A 101 -8.04 4.74 14.17
CA LEU A 101 -7.28 5.99 14.15
C LEU A 101 -8.00 7.16 14.82
N GLU A 102 -8.99 6.91 15.68
CA GLU A 102 -9.75 7.98 16.34
C GLU A 102 -8.81 8.97 17.05
N GLY A 103 -8.72 10.20 16.53
CA GLY A 103 -7.87 11.27 17.08
C GLY A 103 -6.38 11.25 16.66
N GLN A 104 -5.94 10.31 15.84
CA GLN A 104 -4.54 10.25 15.36
C GLN A 104 -4.36 10.95 14.01
N TYR A 105 -3.23 11.63 13.84
CA TYR A 105 -2.85 12.21 12.55
C TYR A 105 -2.60 11.08 11.53
N ASN A 106 -3.35 11.09 10.44
CA ASN A 106 -3.19 10.18 9.32
C ASN A 106 -3.25 11.01 8.04
N PRO A 107 -2.10 11.45 7.51
CA PRO A 107 -2.09 12.26 6.30
C PRO A 107 -2.56 11.44 5.11
N LYS A 108 -3.10 12.14 4.11
CA LYS A 108 -3.28 11.55 2.78
C LYS A 108 -1.96 11.61 2.03
N LYS A 109 -1.70 10.65 1.17
CA LYS A 109 -0.64 10.63 0.16
C LYS A 109 -1.07 11.44 -1.05
N LEU A 110 -0.12 11.75 -1.95
CA LEU A 110 -0.39 12.40 -3.24
C LEU A 110 -1.45 11.67 -4.07
N ASP A 111 -1.49 10.34 -3.95
CA ASP A 111 -2.48 9.52 -4.62
C ASP A 111 -3.88 9.67 -4.00
N GLY A 112 -4.06 10.39 -2.88
CA GLY A 112 -5.32 10.61 -2.18
C GLY A 112 -5.69 9.54 -1.13
N GLN A 113 -4.89 8.48 -0.98
CA GLN A 113 -5.08 7.48 0.06
C GLN A 113 -4.47 7.91 1.37
N TYR A 114 -5.02 7.42 2.47
CA TYR A 114 -4.39 7.63 3.76
C TYR A 114 -3.14 6.77 3.93
N PHE A 115 -2.21 7.21 4.78
CA PHE A 115 -1.03 6.42 5.13
C PHE A 115 -1.36 5.14 5.88
N PHE A 116 -2.39 5.17 6.72
CA PHE A 116 -2.83 4.02 7.49
C PHE A 116 -4.26 3.60 7.18
N HIS A 117 -4.48 2.29 7.27
CA HIS A 117 -5.78 1.64 7.25
C HIS A 117 -6.02 0.90 8.57
N SER A 118 -7.31 0.71 8.91
CA SER A 118 -7.72 -0.35 9.82
C SER A 118 -7.55 -1.70 9.11
N GLY A 119 -6.40 -2.34 9.29
CA GLY A 119 -6.08 -3.65 8.72
C GLY A 119 -6.80 -4.75 9.49
N HIS A 120 -7.50 -5.64 8.77
CA HIS A 120 -8.03 -6.87 9.34
C HIS A 120 -6.92 -7.94 9.30
N ILE A 121 -6.73 -8.72 10.36
CA ILE A 121 -5.80 -9.86 10.34
C ILE A 121 -6.37 -10.94 9.43
N LEU A 122 -7.58 -11.43 9.74
CA LEU A 122 -8.38 -12.18 8.79
C LEU A 122 -9.28 -11.22 8.02
N GLY A 123 -8.99 -11.05 6.72
CA GLY A 123 -9.73 -10.20 5.81
C GLY A 123 -11.24 -10.46 5.88
N LYS A 124 -12.01 -9.38 6.00
CA LYS A 124 -13.47 -9.44 6.17
C LYS A 124 -14.18 -10.25 5.06
N GLN A 125 -13.61 -10.32 3.86
CA GLN A 125 -14.15 -11.12 2.76
C GLN A 125 -14.19 -12.63 3.06
N PHE A 126 -13.22 -13.13 3.82
CA PHE A 126 -13.11 -14.55 4.19
C PHE A 126 -14.12 -15.00 5.23
N TYR A 127 -14.77 -14.05 5.90
CA TYR A 127 -15.82 -14.35 6.86
C TYR A 127 -16.96 -15.19 6.24
N SER A 128 -17.31 -14.93 4.97
CA SER A 128 -18.32 -15.74 4.26
C SER A 128 -17.86 -17.15 3.89
N PHE A 129 -16.57 -17.47 4.00
CA PHE A 129 -16.01 -18.76 3.57
C PHE A 129 -15.68 -19.70 4.76
N ILE A 130 -15.97 -19.28 5.99
CA ILE A 130 -15.79 -20.11 7.19
C ILE A 130 -17.10 -20.84 7.46
N SER A 131 -17.06 -22.18 7.37
CA SER A 131 -18.27 -23.02 7.45
C SER A 131 -18.82 -23.20 8.87
N ASP A 132 -17.95 -23.16 9.89
CA ASP A 132 -18.32 -23.59 11.24
C ASP A 132 -17.73 -22.65 12.30
N TYR A 133 -18.56 -21.74 12.83
CA TYR A 133 -18.20 -20.98 14.02
C TYR A 133 -18.63 -21.76 15.27
N SER A 134 -17.80 -22.69 15.75
CA SER A 134 -17.78 -22.99 17.19
C SER A 134 -16.80 -22.03 17.86
N CYS A 135 -17.09 -20.73 17.82
CA CYS A 135 -16.32 -19.78 18.61
C CYS A 135 -16.64 -20.03 20.09
N ASN A 136 -15.60 -20.29 20.90
CA ASN A 136 -15.55 -20.22 22.36
C ASN A 136 -16.80 -19.60 23.00
N ASP A 137 -17.34 -20.23 24.05
CA ASP A 137 -18.53 -19.84 24.85
C ASP A 137 -18.59 -18.38 25.37
N LYS A 138 -17.58 -17.55 25.06
CA LYS A 138 -17.45 -16.14 25.43
C LYS A 138 -17.97 -15.13 24.40
N TYR A 139 -18.31 -15.51 23.17
CA TYR A 139 -18.75 -14.55 22.13
C TYR A 139 -20.09 -14.92 21.50
N SER A 140 -21.01 -13.96 21.50
CA SER A 140 -22.40 -14.09 21.05
C SER A 140 -22.57 -14.08 19.53
N SER A 141 -21.58 -13.60 18.76
CA SER A 141 -21.64 -13.64 17.30
C SER A 141 -20.27 -13.57 16.62
N ALA A 142 -20.19 -14.17 15.43
CA ALA A 142 -19.00 -14.13 14.58
C ALA A 142 -18.72 -12.72 14.00
N LYS A 143 -19.72 -11.82 13.96
CA LYS A 143 -19.57 -10.40 13.62
C LYS A 143 -18.72 -9.64 14.64
N ASP A 144 -18.93 -9.90 15.92
CA ASP A 144 -18.22 -9.20 17.02
C ASP A 144 -16.73 -9.54 17.00
N ILE A 145 -16.41 -10.74 16.54
CA ILE A 145 -15.05 -11.25 16.41
C ILE A 145 -14.32 -10.56 15.25
N ILE A 146 -14.92 -10.50 14.05
CA ILE A 146 -14.21 -10.01 12.85
C ILE A 146 -13.93 -8.52 12.90
N ASN A 147 -14.79 -7.74 13.57
CA ASN A 147 -14.61 -6.31 13.78
C ASN A 147 -14.01 -5.99 15.16
N SER A 148 -13.55 -6.99 15.91
CA SER A 148 -12.92 -6.77 17.20
C SER A 148 -11.60 -6.00 17.04
N LYS A 149 -11.56 -4.77 17.58
CA LYS A 149 -10.33 -3.97 17.68
C LYS A 149 -9.20 -4.71 18.43
N GLU A 150 -9.57 -5.59 19.37
CA GLU A 150 -8.62 -6.35 20.19
C GLU A 150 -8.15 -7.67 19.56
N LYS A 151 -8.95 -8.28 18.68
CA LYS A 151 -8.66 -9.63 18.15
C LYS A 151 -8.28 -9.63 16.67
N ASN A 152 -8.91 -8.80 15.85
CA ASN A 152 -8.78 -8.89 14.40
C ASN A 152 -8.39 -7.59 13.70
N ILE A 153 -8.40 -6.44 14.37
CA ILE A 153 -8.05 -5.16 13.73
C ILE A 153 -6.75 -4.61 14.30
N PHE A 154 -5.89 -4.09 13.43
CA PHE A 154 -4.69 -3.35 13.80
C PHE A 154 -4.48 -2.16 12.86
N LEU A 155 -3.58 -1.26 13.26
CA LEU A 155 -3.12 -0.20 12.38
C LEU A 155 -2.09 -0.76 11.40
N GLN A 156 -2.38 -0.65 10.12
CA GLN A 156 -1.52 -1.15 9.05
C GLN A 156 -1.27 -0.03 8.05
N PHE A 157 -0.04 0.10 7.54
CA PHE A 157 0.22 1.01 6.43
C PHE A 157 -0.64 0.62 5.23
N SER A 158 -1.19 1.60 4.53
CA SER A 158 -2.13 1.37 3.43
C SER A 158 -1.53 0.47 2.36
N VAL A 159 -0.26 0.68 2.00
CA VAL A 159 0.49 -0.12 1.02
C VAL A 159 0.78 -1.55 1.49
N ALA A 160 0.86 -1.79 2.81
CA ALA A 160 1.02 -3.14 3.36
C ALA A 160 -0.32 -3.88 3.44
N ASN A 161 -1.42 -3.15 3.65
CA ASN A 161 -2.77 -3.69 3.64
C ASN A 161 -3.25 -3.97 2.19
N LYS A 162 -3.39 -2.91 1.40
CA LYS A 162 -3.88 -2.93 0.02
C LYS A 162 -3.07 -1.94 -0.83
N GLU A 163 -2.11 -2.45 -1.59
CA GLU A 163 -1.55 -1.68 -2.69
C GLU A 163 -2.62 -1.52 -3.78
N SER A 164 -2.70 -0.32 -4.34
CA SER A 164 -3.72 0.07 -5.31
C SER A 164 -3.12 0.64 -6.59
N SER A 165 -1.83 1.00 -6.56
CA SER A 165 -1.11 1.49 -7.70
C SER A 165 -0.83 0.34 -8.66
N SER A 166 -1.29 0.46 -9.90
CA SER A 166 -0.96 -0.47 -10.98
C SER A 166 0.51 -0.41 -11.41
N PHE A 167 1.28 0.55 -10.89
CA PHE A 167 2.68 0.81 -11.26
C PHE A 167 3.66 0.31 -10.19
N VAL A 168 3.17 0.03 -8.99
CA VAL A 168 3.97 -0.54 -7.89
C VAL A 168 3.62 -2.01 -7.78
N ASN A 169 4.57 -2.88 -8.09
CA ASN A 169 4.39 -4.33 -8.01
C ASN A 169 4.47 -4.87 -6.57
N ARG A 170 3.88 -4.18 -5.58
CA ARG A 170 3.93 -4.61 -4.18
C ARG A 170 2.88 -5.68 -3.91
N ARG A 171 3.30 -6.83 -3.39
CA ARG A 171 2.41 -7.91 -2.94
C ARG A 171 1.99 -7.66 -1.50
N SER A 172 1.02 -6.76 -1.34
CA SER A 172 0.41 -6.43 -0.04
C SER A 172 -0.43 -7.61 0.50
N GLN A 173 -0.97 -7.48 1.71
CA GLN A 173 -1.86 -8.51 2.27
C GLN A 173 -3.03 -8.84 1.32
N ALA A 174 -3.69 -7.81 0.77
CA ALA A 174 -4.77 -7.97 -0.20
C ALA A 174 -4.38 -8.79 -1.45
N TYR A 175 -3.12 -8.80 -1.87
CA TYR A 175 -2.67 -9.63 -3.00
C TYR A 175 -2.86 -11.12 -2.69
N TYR A 176 -2.38 -11.57 -1.54
CA TYR A 176 -2.52 -12.98 -1.12
C TYR A 176 -3.97 -13.31 -0.75
N GLU A 177 -4.72 -12.32 -0.25
CA GLU A 177 -6.15 -12.51 0.00
C GLU A 177 -6.95 -12.68 -1.31
N ASN A 178 -6.57 -11.99 -2.38
CA ASN A 178 -7.16 -12.17 -3.71
C ASN A 178 -6.78 -13.52 -4.32
N LEU A 179 -5.55 -14.00 -4.08
CA LEU A 179 -5.11 -15.31 -4.56
C LEU A 179 -5.98 -16.46 -4.02
N VAL A 180 -6.44 -16.38 -2.77
CA VAL A 180 -7.43 -17.33 -2.21
C VAL A 180 -8.73 -17.32 -3.03
N THR A 181 -9.18 -16.13 -3.44
CA THR A 181 -10.37 -15.98 -4.29
C THR A 181 -10.14 -16.58 -5.67
N ASP A 182 -8.95 -16.38 -6.24
CA ASP A 182 -8.57 -16.94 -7.54
C ASP A 182 -8.52 -18.48 -7.48
N TYR A 183 -8.00 -19.07 -6.41
CA TYR A 183 -8.04 -20.52 -6.19
C TYR A 183 -9.48 -21.05 -6.13
N PHE A 184 -10.39 -20.35 -5.44
CA PHE A 184 -11.80 -20.75 -5.44
C PHE A 184 -12.46 -20.62 -6.82
N ASN A 185 -12.05 -19.65 -7.63
CA ASN A 185 -12.52 -19.54 -9.02
C ASN A 185 -11.92 -20.62 -9.92
N ALA A 186 -10.80 -21.23 -9.53
CA ALA A 186 -10.14 -22.36 -10.19
C ALA A 186 -10.57 -23.72 -9.61
N ASP A 187 -11.77 -23.80 -9.04
CA ASP A 187 -12.40 -25.03 -8.52
C ASP A 187 -11.67 -25.71 -7.35
N ILE A 188 -10.82 -24.98 -6.61
CA ILE A 188 -10.31 -25.46 -5.31
C ILE A 188 -11.44 -25.42 -4.29
N GLU A 189 -11.77 -26.55 -3.68
CA GLU A 189 -12.89 -26.64 -2.73
C GLU A 189 -12.52 -26.07 -1.34
N GLU A 190 -11.29 -26.30 -0.89
CA GLU A 190 -10.85 -25.95 0.46
C GLU A 190 -9.42 -25.41 0.48
N ILE A 191 -9.16 -24.42 1.33
CA ILE A 191 -7.84 -23.81 1.52
C ILE A 191 -7.59 -23.72 3.02
N PHE A 192 -6.48 -24.28 3.49
CA PHE A 192 -5.98 -23.95 4.83
C PHE A 192 -5.35 -22.57 4.76
N TYR A 193 -5.83 -21.66 5.61
CA TYR A 193 -5.40 -20.27 5.64
C TYR A 193 -5.04 -19.88 7.07
N GLU A 194 -3.84 -19.35 7.23
CA GLU A 194 -3.36 -18.83 8.49
C GLU A 194 -2.70 -17.47 8.30
N VAL A 195 -3.08 -16.54 9.16
CA VAL A 195 -2.63 -15.15 9.07
C VAL A 195 -2.38 -14.60 10.46
N LYS A 196 -1.23 -13.97 10.64
CA LYS A 196 -0.78 -13.44 11.93
C LYS A 196 -0.21 -12.04 11.76
N ALA A 197 -0.67 -11.11 12.58
CA ALA A 197 0.09 -9.89 12.85
C ALA A 197 1.23 -10.22 13.83
N VAL A 198 2.46 -9.84 13.46
CA VAL A 198 3.68 -10.10 14.23
C VAL A 198 4.13 -8.82 14.91
N PHE A 199 4.33 -8.88 16.23
CA PHE A 199 4.74 -7.75 17.07
C PHE A 199 6.05 -8.06 17.79
N TYR A 200 6.85 -7.02 18.05
CA TYR A 200 8.05 -7.12 18.90
C TYR A 200 7.73 -7.64 20.29
N SER A 201 6.59 -7.22 20.83
CA SER A 201 6.10 -7.63 22.13
C SER A 201 4.59 -7.45 22.27
N LYS A 202 4.03 -8.02 23.35
CA LYS A 202 2.59 -7.89 23.65
C LYS A 202 2.16 -6.44 23.87
N ASP A 203 3.09 -5.60 24.33
CA ASP A 203 2.84 -4.19 24.62
C ASP A 203 3.08 -3.27 23.42
N SER A 204 3.58 -3.82 22.30
CA SER A 204 3.80 -3.07 21.06
C SER A 204 2.49 -2.50 20.55
N LYS A 205 2.50 -1.22 20.15
CA LYS A 205 1.31 -0.57 19.57
C LYS A 205 1.01 -1.04 18.16
N TYR A 206 2.03 -1.28 17.34
CA TYR A 206 1.87 -1.68 15.94
C TYR A 206 2.64 -2.97 15.64
N PRO A 207 2.14 -3.83 14.75
CA PRO A 207 2.88 -4.99 14.27
C PRO A 207 3.92 -4.57 13.24
N ILE A 208 5.02 -5.29 13.18
CA ILE A 208 6.09 -5.11 12.19
C ILE A 208 5.73 -5.68 10.81
N GLY A 209 4.72 -6.55 10.75
CA GLY A 209 4.26 -7.16 9.51
C GLY A 209 3.18 -8.21 9.72
N THR A 210 2.72 -8.75 8.61
CA THR A 210 1.74 -9.83 8.55
C THR A 210 2.40 -11.09 7.99
N GLU A 211 2.39 -12.18 8.75
CA GLU A 211 2.76 -13.50 8.27
C GLU A 211 1.52 -14.19 7.69
N ILE A 212 1.61 -14.70 6.47
CA ILE A 212 0.54 -15.44 5.80
C ILE A 212 1.06 -16.81 5.39
N PHE A 213 0.30 -17.84 5.73
CA PHE A 213 0.46 -19.19 5.25
C PHE A 213 -0.83 -19.62 4.58
N LEU A 214 -0.75 -20.09 3.34
CA LEU A 214 -1.89 -20.62 2.63
C LEU A 214 -1.51 -21.91 1.89
N LYS A 215 -2.44 -22.86 1.89
CA LYS A 215 -2.26 -24.15 1.24
C LYS A 215 -3.60 -24.68 0.71
N PRO A 216 -3.76 -24.80 -0.61
CA PRO A 216 -4.88 -25.51 -1.21
C PRO A 216 -4.96 -26.95 -0.69
N ILE A 217 -6.14 -27.39 -0.24
CA ILE A 217 -6.39 -28.75 0.21
C ILE A 217 -7.02 -29.53 -0.96
N ILE A 218 -6.20 -30.36 -1.61
CA ILE A 218 -6.64 -31.17 -2.75
C ILE A 218 -7.26 -32.48 -2.22
N ARG A 219 -8.59 -32.57 -2.19
CA ARG A 219 -9.30 -33.80 -1.78
C ARG A 219 -9.55 -34.79 -2.92
N LYS A 220 -9.64 -34.31 -4.16
CA LYS A 220 -9.75 -35.13 -5.37
C LYS A 220 -8.46 -34.93 -6.17
N ARG A 221 -7.73 -36.01 -6.45
CA ARG A 221 -6.54 -35.95 -7.31
C ARG A 221 -6.93 -35.48 -8.70
N ILE A 222 -6.51 -34.27 -9.06
CA ILE A 222 -6.56 -33.77 -10.43
C ILE A 222 -5.10 -33.66 -10.88
N PRO A 223 -4.58 -34.62 -11.68
CA PRO A 223 -3.16 -34.68 -12.05
C PRO A 223 -2.62 -33.41 -12.71
N SER A 224 -3.48 -32.61 -13.35
CA SER A 224 -3.10 -31.34 -13.99
C SER A 224 -2.90 -30.17 -13.03
N LEU A 225 -3.27 -30.29 -11.75
CA LEU A 225 -3.12 -29.26 -10.71
C LEU A 225 -2.11 -29.65 -9.62
N GLU A 226 -1.59 -30.89 -9.63
CA GLU A 226 -0.69 -31.40 -8.58
C GLU A 226 0.69 -30.73 -8.57
N ASN A 227 1.15 -30.16 -9.70
CA ASN A 227 2.48 -29.54 -9.81
C ASN A 227 2.48 -28.00 -9.64
N ASP A 228 1.32 -27.32 -9.71
CA ASP A 228 1.25 -25.84 -9.77
C ASP A 228 0.66 -25.19 -8.50
N LEU A 229 0.12 -25.97 -7.56
CA LEU A 229 -0.48 -25.45 -6.32
C LEU A 229 0.55 -25.47 -5.18
N GLU A 230 1.54 -24.58 -5.27
CA GLU A 230 2.56 -24.44 -4.24
C GLU A 230 1.96 -23.93 -2.91
N GLU A 231 2.51 -24.45 -1.82
CA GLU A 231 2.35 -23.87 -0.48
C GLU A 231 2.96 -22.47 -0.46
N ILE A 232 2.20 -21.48 -0.02
CA ILE A 232 2.69 -20.11 0.07
C ILE A 232 2.85 -19.75 1.54
N HIS A 233 4.07 -19.41 1.90
CA HIS A 233 4.42 -18.93 3.23
C HIS A 233 5.24 -17.65 3.08
N VAL A 234 4.68 -16.54 3.55
CA VAL A 234 5.24 -15.21 3.32
C VAL A 234 5.13 -14.34 4.57
N PHE A 235 6.03 -13.37 4.67
CA PHE A 235 5.94 -12.26 5.59
C PHE A 235 5.88 -10.95 4.82
N ILE A 236 4.87 -10.14 5.12
CA ILE A 236 4.57 -8.85 4.49
C ILE A 236 4.96 -7.75 5.48
N PRO A 237 6.07 -7.03 5.25
CA PRO A 237 6.52 -5.95 6.10
C PRO A 237 5.48 -4.81 6.19
N ASN A 238 5.17 -4.36 7.40
CA ASN A 238 4.22 -3.28 7.65
C ASN A 238 4.93 -1.92 7.69
N PHE A 239 5.34 -1.41 6.54
CA PHE A 239 5.98 -0.11 6.40
C PHE A 239 5.52 0.61 5.13
N ASP A 240 5.87 1.88 5.03
CA ASP A 240 5.73 2.70 3.83
C ASP A 240 7.06 3.35 3.46
N VAL A 241 7.36 3.43 2.16
CA VAL A 241 8.56 4.12 1.68
C VAL A 241 8.49 5.62 1.96
N ASP A 242 7.28 6.17 1.92
CA ASP A 242 7.03 7.58 2.19
C ASP A 242 6.92 7.88 3.69
N PHE A 243 7.20 6.91 4.56
CA PHE A 243 7.34 7.15 6.00
C PHE A 243 8.81 7.00 6.43
N ASN A 244 9.50 8.13 6.56
CA ASN A 244 10.94 8.20 6.74
C ASN A 244 11.35 8.88 8.05
N LEU A 245 11.73 8.07 9.04
CA LEU A 245 12.16 8.55 10.36
C LEU A 245 13.55 9.21 10.32
N SER A 246 14.31 9.09 9.23
CA SER A 246 15.61 9.78 9.11
C SER A 246 15.49 11.30 9.05
N LYS A 247 14.27 11.82 8.88
CA LYS A 247 13.98 13.26 8.90
C LYS A 247 13.84 13.84 10.31
N LEU A 248 13.95 13.01 11.35
CA LEU A 248 13.91 13.49 12.72
C LEU A 248 15.13 14.38 13.03
N PRO A 249 14.96 15.53 13.71
CA PRO A 249 16.00 16.56 13.81
C PRO A 249 17.31 16.18 14.54
N SER A 250 17.36 15.08 15.31
CA SER A 250 18.58 14.69 16.04
C SER A 250 18.62 13.26 16.59
N ASP A 251 17.45 12.63 16.79
CA ASP A 251 17.34 11.36 17.55
C ASP A 251 17.19 10.11 16.64
N TYR A 252 17.56 10.24 15.37
CA TYR A 252 17.48 9.13 14.43
C TYR A 252 18.66 8.16 14.59
N GLU A 253 18.35 6.91 14.89
CA GLU A 253 19.31 5.82 15.06
C GLU A 253 18.82 4.60 14.27
N GLY A 254 18.63 4.77 12.96
CA GLY A 254 18.37 3.64 12.06
C GLY A 254 17.17 2.79 12.48
N TYR A 255 17.40 1.48 12.64
CA TYR A 255 16.38 0.53 13.05
C TYR A 255 15.87 0.76 14.48
N VAL A 256 16.65 1.41 15.36
CA VAL A 256 16.25 1.68 16.76
C VAL A 256 15.09 2.67 16.78
N SER A 257 15.13 3.73 15.96
CA SER A 257 14.04 4.70 15.84
C SER A 257 12.77 4.07 15.28
N TYR A 258 12.89 3.22 14.26
CA TYR A 258 11.75 2.48 13.72
C TYR A 258 11.18 1.49 14.74
N ARG A 259 12.02 0.74 15.46
CA ARG A 259 11.60 -0.15 16.54
C ARG A 259 10.80 0.60 17.60
N LYS A 260 11.28 1.77 18.01
CA LYS A 260 10.57 2.66 18.95
C LYS A 260 9.19 3.06 18.42
N PHE A 261 9.08 3.38 17.13
CA PHE A 261 7.77 3.66 16.50
C PHE A 261 6.79 2.48 16.61
N TYR A 262 7.21 1.24 16.35
CA TYR A 262 6.32 0.08 16.49
C TYR A 262 5.94 -0.23 17.95
N LEU A 263 6.89 -0.03 18.87
CA LEU A 263 6.67 -0.24 20.30
C LEU A 263 5.71 0.80 20.89
N GLU A 264 5.94 2.08 20.60
CA GLU A 264 5.28 3.20 21.28
C GLU A 264 4.10 3.80 20.50
N GLY A 265 4.03 3.54 19.20
CA GLY A 265 3.01 4.09 18.31
C GLY A 265 3.32 5.51 17.82
N TYR A 266 2.38 6.10 17.08
CA TYR A 266 2.50 7.46 16.56
C TYR A 266 2.58 8.52 17.68
N LYS A 267 3.42 9.54 17.45
CA LYS A 267 3.60 10.74 18.26
C LYS A 267 3.75 11.93 17.32
N GLU A 268 3.39 13.14 17.76
CA GLU A 268 3.43 14.36 16.94
C GLU A 268 4.81 14.66 16.32
N VAL A 269 5.90 14.24 16.98
CA VAL A 269 7.26 14.33 16.45
C VAL A 269 7.44 13.60 15.10
N TYR A 270 6.60 12.62 14.77
CA TYR A 270 6.66 11.90 13.49
C TYR A 270 5.89 12.58 12.36
N LYS A 271 5.23 13.70 12.60
CA LYS A 271 4.42 14.40 11.59
C LYS A 271 5.21 14.76 10.34
N ASP A 272 6.45 15.20 10.51
CA ASP A 272 7.33 15.60 9.39
C ASP A 272 8.06 14.41 8.73
N CYS A 273 7.85 13.20 9.25
CA CYS A 273 8.40 11.96 8.68
C CYS A 273 7.54 11.41 7.54
N PHE A 274 6.33 11.94 7.32
CA PHE A 274 5.49 11.57 6.18
C PHE A 274 5.87 12.39 4.94
N GLU A 275 6.36 11.70 3.92
CA GLU A 275 6.72 12.25 2.62
C GLU A 275 5.57 12.12 1.64
N ASN A 276 5.63 12.84 0.52
CA ASN A 276 4.61 12.75 -0.54
C ASN A 276 3.17 12.85 0.02
N ILE A 277 2.98 13.67 1.07
CA ILE A 277 1.67 13.89 1.67
C ILE A 277 0.87 14.90 0.86
N PHE A 278 -0.41 14.60 0.67
CA PHE A 278 -1.42 15.55 0.31
C PHE A 278 -1.76 16.37 1.55
N LYS A 279 -1.27 17.59 1.60
CA LYS A 279 -1.67 18.57 2.61
C LYS A 279 -3.03 19.14 2.19
N ASP A 280 -4.10 18.75 2.87
CA ASP A 280 -5.46 19.27 2.64
C ASP A 280 -5.44 20.81 2.64
N ASN A 281 -5.95 21.45 1.58
CA ASN A 281 -6.33 22.88 1.33
C ASN A 281 -5.48 24.05 1.91
N SER A 282 -4.48 23.77 2.73
CA SER A 282 -3.49 24.69 3.31
C SER A 282 -2.32 24.92 2.36
N ASP A 283 -2.20 24.08 1.32
CA ASP A 283 -1.25 24.17 0.21
C ASP A 283 -1.86 24.83 -1.04
N ILE A 284 -3.04 25.46 -0.93
CA ILE A 284 -3.46 26.41 -1.97
C ILE A 284 -2.48 27.57 -1.86
N VAL A 285 -1.39 27.48 -2.63
CA VAL A 285 -0.48 28.60 -2.80
C VAL A 285 -1.32 29.68 -3.45
N LYS A 286 -1.44 30.81 -2.75
CA LYS A 286 -2.14 31.97 -3.24
C LYS A 286 -1.11 33.05 -3.56
N ASN A 287 -1.37 33.82 -4.60
CA ASN A 287 -0.66 35.09 -4.77
C ASN A 287 -1.10 36.09 -3.69
N ASP A 288 -0.49 37.27 -3.69
CA ASP A 288 -0.81 38.34 -2.73
C ASP A 288 -2.28 38.80 -2.82
N GLU A 289 -2.96 38.54 -3.94
CA GLU A 289 -4.36 38.85 -4.19
C GLU A 289 -5.32 37.74 -3.70
N GLY A 290 -4.78 36.64 -3.16
CA GLY A 290 -5.55 35.52 -2.64
C GLY A 290 -6.04 34.54 -3.71
N GLU A 291 -5.58 34.67 -4.95
CA GLU A 291 -5.90 33.79 -6.07
C GLU A 291 -5.04 32.53 -6.03
N ARG A 292 -5.64 31.39 -6.34
CA ARG A 292 -4.92 30.11 -6.37
C ARG A 292 -3.90 30.08 -7.50
N ILE A 293 -2.71 29.58 -7.18
CA ILE A 293 -1.60 29.38 -8.11
C ILE A 293 -1.57 27.93 -8.60
N PHE A 294 -1.25 27.79 -9.89
CA PHE A 294 -1.06 26.54 -10.61
C PHE A 294 0.26 26.56 -11.37
N TYR A 295 0.70 25.38 -11.79
CA TYR A 295 1.99 25.16 -12.45
C TYR A 295 1.77 24.38 -13.73
N LEU A 296 2.01 25.03 -14.87
CA LEU A 296 2.04 24.44 -16.20
C LEU A 296 3.45 23.90 -16.46
N VAL A 297 3.55 22.60 -16.72
CA VAL A 297 4.77 21.96 -17.18
C VAL A 297 4.72 21.87 -18.70
N LEU A 298 5.74 22.42 -19.35
CA LEU A 298 5.97 22.29 -20.78
C LEU A 298 7.27 21.53 -20.99
N GLY A 299 7.20 20.43 -21.71
CA GLY A 299 8.38 19.64 -22.05
C GLY A 299 8.16 18.91 -23.36
N GLN A 300 9.25 18.41 -23.96
CA GLN A 300 9.22 17.83 -25.31
C GLN A 300 8.18 16.70 -25.44
N GLU A 301 7.98 15.92 -24.36
CA GLU A 301 6.97 14.84 -24.30
C GLU A 301 6.09 14.91 -23.04
N LYS A 302 6.34 15.86 -22.14
CA LYS A 302 5.72 15.94 -20.81
C LYS A 302 4.98 17.26 -20.60
N ASN A 303 3.69 17.28 -20.95
CA ASN A 303 2.86 18.47 -20.78
C ASN A 303 1.73 18.19 -19.78
N ALA A 304 1.66 18.98 -18.72
CA ALA A 304 0.65 18.84 -17.67
C ALA A 304 0.44 20.11 -16.85
N ILE A 305 -0.66 20.19 -16.08
CA ILE A 305 -0.90 21.21 -15.05
C ILE A 305 -1.02 20.56 -13.68
N PHE A 306 -0.38 21.17 -12.69
CA PHE A 306 -0.43 20.79 -11.29
C PHE A 306 -0.82 21.96 -10.40
N SER A 307 -1.41 21.65 -9.25
CA SER A 307 -1.72 22.62 -8.20
C SER A 307 -0.54 22.88 -7.23
N HIS A 308 0.62 22.25 -7.44
CA HIS A 308 1.79 22.37 -6.55
C HIS A 308 3.12 22.21 -7.31
N ILE A 309 4.10 23.08 -7.03
CA ILE A 309 5.40 23.13 -7.71
C ILE A 309 6.18 21.81 -7.58
N GLY A 310 6.22 21.22 -6.39
CA GLY A 310 6.90 19.94 -6.17
C GLY A 310 6.35 18.79 -7.01
N ARG A 311 5.07 18.84 -7.43
CA ARG A 311 4.50 17.84 -8.37
C ARG A 311 4.99 18.09 -9.79
N ALA A 312 5.01 19.36 -10.20
CA ALA A 312 5.54 19.78 -11.48
C ALA A 312 7.03 19.40 -11.63
N GLN A 313 7.84 19.71 -10.61
CA GLN A 313 9.27 19.37 -10.54
C GLN A 313 9.49 17.85 -10.61
N LYS A 314 8.74 17.06 -9.84
CA LYS A 314 8.84 15.60 -9.85
C LYS A 314 8.40 15.00 -11.19
N PHE A 315 7.34 15.53 -11.80
CA PHE A 315 6.86 15.09 -13.12
C PHE A 315 7.90 15.34 -14.21
N LEU A 316 8.52 16.53 -14.18
CA LEU A 316 9.54 16.91 -15.14
C LEU A 316 10.86 16.16 -14.88
N GLY A 317 11.19 15.92 -13.61
CA GLY A 317 12.44 15.27 -13.17
C GLY A 317 13.56 16.28 -12.89
N VAL A 318 13.21 17.53 -12.58
CA VAL A 318 14.16 18.64 -12.37
C VAL A 318 13.79 19.44 -11.12
N ASP A 319 14.79 20.00 -10.45
CA ASP A 319 14.60 20.93 -9.33
C ASP A 319 14.79 22.37 -9.82
N THR A 320 13.82 22.86 -10.58
CA THR A 320 13.84 24.21 -11.16
C THR A 320 12.75 25.09 -10.55
N ASN A 321 13.03 26.40 -10.47
CA ASN A 321 12.02 27.38 -10.12
C ASN A 321 10.99 27.52 -11.26
N ALA A 322 9.77 27.89 -10.90
CA ALA A 322 8.76 28.23 -11.90
C ALA A 322 9.02 29.63 -12.47
N LEU A 323 8.87 29.76 -13.78
CA LEU A 323 8.92 31.01 -14.52
C LEU A 323 7.54 31.68 -14.53
N ASP A 324 7.52 32.98 -14.82
CA ASP A 324 6.29 33.71 -15.07
C ASP A 324 5.69 33.31 -16.43
N ILE A 325 4.36 33.33 -16.54
CA ILE A 325 3.67 33.04 -17.81
C ILE A 325 3.94 34.08 -18.90
N GLU A 326 4.41 35.27 -18.56
CA GLU A 326 4.90 36.24 -19.55
C GLU A 326 6.10 35.71 -20.35
N GLN A 327 6.78 34.69 -19.83
CA GLN A 327 7.93 34.03 -20.45
C GLN A 327 7.54 32.77 -21.24
N LEU A 328 6.24 32.53 -21.47
CA LEU A 328 5.77 31.37 -22.22
C LEU A 328 6.43 31.34 -23.61
N PRO A 329 7.09 30.22 -23.98
CA PRO A 329 7.86 30.16 -25.20
C PRO A 329 6.95 29.94 -26.41
N ASP A 330 7.34 30.48 -27.56
CA ASP A 330 6.68 30.19 -28.83
C ASP A 330 6.95 28.75 -29.31
N ASP A 331 8.08 28.15 -28.89
CA ASP A 331 8.48 26.78 -29.20
C ASP A 331 8.90 26.00 -27.94
N ILE A 332 8.32 24.81 -27.76
CA ILE A 332 8.53 23.94 -26.58
C ILE A 332 9.76 23.07 -26.84
N SER A 333 10.92 23.72 -26.84
CA SER A 333 12.22 23.07 -27.05
C SER A 333 12.90 22.64 -25.74
N LYS A 334 12.47 23.22 -24.61
CA LYS A 334 13.02 23.02 -23.28
C LYS A 334 11.95 22.59 -22.28
N ASP A 335 12.40 21.82 -21.30
CA ASP A 335 11.63 21.38 -20.16
C ASP A 335 11.58 22.50 -19.11
N GLU A 336 10.43 23.16 -18.99
CA GLU A 336 10.23 24.33 -18.14
C GLU A 336 8.89 24.26 -17.38
N ILE A 337 8.83 24.98 -16.25
CA ILE A 337 7.65 25.07 -15.39
C ILE A 337 7.23 26.52 -15.33
N PHE A 338 5.96 26.80 -15.60
CA PHE A 338 5.38 28.14 -15.59
C PHE A 338 4.30 28.23 -14.53
N MET A 339 4.32 29.31 -13.76
CA MET A 339 3.38 29.57 -12.68
C MET A 339 2.27 30.52 -13.15
N PHE A 340 1.01 30.19 -12.90
CA PHE A 340 -0.13 31.04 -13.26
C PHE A 340 -1.22 31.04 -12.19
N SER A 341 -1.98 32.14 -12.08
CA SER A 341 -3.12 32.25 -11.17
C SER A 341 -4.48 31.95 -11.83
N GLU A 342 -5.56 31.91 -11.03
CA GLU A 342 -6.92 31.70 -11.53
C GLU A 342 -7.36 32.74 -12.57
N SER A 343 -7.00 34.02 -12.41
CA SER A 343 -7.32 35.07 -13.39
C SER A 343 -6.60 34.86 -14.73
N GLN A 344 -5.44 34.21 -14.71
CA GLN A 344 -4.62 33.94 -15.88
C GLN A 344 -5.02 32.66 -16.64
N GLN A 345 -6.05 31.93 -16.18
CA GLN A 345 -6.46 30.67 -16.81
C GLN A 345 -6.81 30.81 -18.31
N GLN A 346 -7.33 31.97 -18.74
CA GLN A 346 -7.69 32.19 -20.14
C GLN A 346 -6.43 32.30 -21.03
N VAL A 347 -5.36 32.90 -20.51
CA VAL A 347 -4.06 32.98 -21.21
C VAL A 347 -3.50 31.58 -21.43
N ILE A 348 -3.55 30.73 -20.40
CA ILE A 348 -3.13 29.33 -20.50
C ILE A 348 -3.99 28.57 -21.51
N PHE A 349 -5.30 28.73 -21.46
CA PHE A 349 -6.21 28.10 -22.40
C PHE A 349 -5.87 28.45 -23.85
N ASP A 350 -5.68 29.74 -24.15
CA ASP A 350 -5.37 30.20 -25.50
C ASP A 350 -3.98 29.76 -25.95
N TYR A 351 -2.99 29.75 -25.05
CA TYR A 351 -1.66 29.22 -25.31
C TYR A 351 -1.70 27.72 -25.67
N LEU A 352 -2.30 26.88 -24.81
CA LEU A 352 -2.41 25.44 -25.04
C LEU A 352 -3.12 25.10 -26.36
N LYS A 353 -4.14 25.90 -26.69
CA LYS A 353 -4.88 25.79 -27.95
C LYS A 353 -4.02 26.16 -29.16
N ASN A 354 -3.28 27.27 -29.09
CA ASN A 354 -2.42 27.74 -30.19
C ASN A 354 -1.25 26.76 -30.43
N GLN A 355 -0.67 26.22 -29.36
CA GLN A 355 0.38 25.19 -29.41
C GLN A 355 -0.13 23.79 -29.75
N LYS A 356 -1.45 23.62 -29.96
CA LYS A 356 -2.10 22.33 -30.28
C LYS A 356 -1.80 21.22 -29.26
N LEU A 357 -1.57 21.59 -28.00
CA LEU A 357 -1.35 20.65 -26.90
C LEU A 357 -2.66 20.00 -26.44
N ILE A 358 -3.77 20.70 -26.61
CA ILE A 358 -5.12 20.22 -26.28
C ILE A 358 -5.95 19.95 -27.53
N ASN A 359 -6.76 18.89 -27.49
CA ASN A 359 -7.58 18.46 -28.62
C ASN A 359 -9.07 18.82 -28.45
N ARG A 360 -9.73 19.06 -29.59
CA ARG A 360 -11.18 19.26 -29.66
C ARG A 360 -11.91 17.93 -29.84
N SER A 361 -12.95 17.71 -29.05
CA SER A 361 -13.89 16.59 -29.27
C SER A 361 -14.74 16.80 -30.53
N ARG A 362 -15.36 15.73 -31.04
CA ARG A 362 -16.29 15.77 -32.19
C ARG A 362 -17.47 16.74 -31.98
N ASN A 363 -17.81 17.08 -30.73
CA ASN A 363 -18.88 18.01 -30.38
C ASN A 363 -18.40 19.45 -30.11
N LYS A 364 -17.21 19.82 -30.60
CA LYS A 364 -16.59 21.17 -30.50
C LYS A 364 -16.15 21.65 -29.10
N ASN A 365 -16.28 20.83 -28.06
CA ASN A 365 -15.76 21.13 -26.72
C ASN A 365 -14.29 20.70 -26.58
N TYR A 366 -13.46 21.51 -25.89
CA TYR A 366 -12.09 21.13 -25.49
C TYR A 366 -12.17 20.13 -24.33
N PHE A 367 -11.22 19.20 -24.28
CA PHE A 367 -11.21 18.14 -23.29
C PHE A 367 -9.94 18.19 -22.45
N TYR A 368 -10.11 18.29 -21.14
CA TYR A 368 -9.03 18.32 -20.15
C TYR A 368 -9.06 17.00 -19.38
N PRO A 369 -8.22 16.02 -19.72
CA PRO A 369 -8.20 14.77 -19.00
C PRO A 369 -7.51 15.00 -17.67
N VAL A 370 -8.32 15.15 -16.63
CA VAL A 370 -7.86 15.03 -15.25
C VAL A 370 -7.54 13.56 -15.04
N VAL A 371 -6.26 13.21 -15.09
CA VAL A 371 -5.82 11.84 -14.88
C VAL A 371 -5.29 11.74 -13.46
N ARG A 372 -5.84 10.81 -12.69
CA ARG A 372 -5.16 10.33 -11.49
C ARG A 372 -4.17 9.27 -11.96
N ARG A 373 -2.94 9.68 -12.25
CA ARG A 373 -1.86 8.70 -12.34
C ARG A 373 -1.53 8.23 -10.93
N SER A 374 -0.92 7.04 -10.83
CA SER A 374 -0.39 6.47 -9.60
C SER A 374 0.54 7.40 -8.82
N GLU A 375 1.20 8.36 -9.47
CA GLU A 375 2.25 9.16 -8.87
C GLU A 375 1.80 10.57 -8.45
N TYR A 376 0.88 11.21 -9.19
CA TYR A 376 0.33 12.54 -8.86
C TYR A 376 -0.95 12.88 -9.66
N LYS A 377 -1.86 13.63 -9.02
CA LYS A 377 -3.07 14.18 -9.66
C LYS A 377 -2.72 15.45 -10.44
N GLY A 378 -3.10 15.49 -11.72
CA GLY A 378 -2.85 16.61 -12.61
C GLY A 378 -3.74 16.57 -13.85
N ILE A 379 -3.68 17.63 -14.66
CA ILE A 379 -4.31 17.68 -15.99
C ILE A 379 -3.21 17.38 -17.00
N TYR A 380 -3.34 16.35 -17.83
CA TYR A 380 -2.25 15.90 -18.72
C TYR A 380 -2.60 16.14 -20.18
N PHE A 381 -1.64 16.58 -21.00
CA PHE A 381 -1.90 16.96 -22.40
C PHE A 381 -1.22 16.07 -23.44
N SER A 382 -0.08 15.46 -23.11
CA SER A 382 0.81 14.86 -24.13
C SER A 382 1.33 13.46 -23.82
N ASP A 383 0.55 12.57 -23.21
CA ASP A 383 1.03 11.19 -23.14
C ASP A 383 0.63 10.40 -24.39
N GLN A 384 1.63 9.85 -25.07
CA GLN A 384 1.46 8.90 -26.17
C GLN A 384 0.61 7.71 -25.73
N GLU A 385 0.71 7.27 -24.46
CA GLU A 385 -0.19 6.27 -23.89
C GLU A 385 -1.66 6.69 -23.91
N ILE A 386 -1.98 7.98 -23.72
CA ILE A 386 -3.35 8.52 -23.73
C ILE A 386 -3.91 8.53 -25.17
N ARG A 387 -3.07 8.81 -26.16
CA ARG A 387 -3.46 8.82 -27.59
C ARG A 387 -3.64 7.40 -28.14
N GLU A 388 -2.79 6.45 -27.74
CA GLU A 388 -2.77 5.10 -28.29
C GLU A 388 -3.71 4.12 -27.57
N LYS A 389 -3.84 4.19 -26.24
CA LYS A 389 -4.55 3.16 -25.45
C LYS A 389 -6.06 3.40 -25.29
N ARG A 390 -6.65 4.44 -25.89
CA ARG A 390 -8.09 4.79 -25.77
C ARG A 390 -8.61 4.73 -24.31
N ILE A 391 -7.79 5.17 -23.35
CA ILE A 391 -8.14 5.10 -21.93
C ILE A 391 -9.42 5.92 -21.71
N GLN A 392 -10.48 5.27 -21.23
CA GLN A 392 -11.74 5.94 -20.92
C GLN A 392 -11.50 6.95 -19.80
N PHE A 393 -11.68 8.23 -20.12
CA PHE A 393 -11.55 9.31 -19.17
C PHE A 393 -12.61 9.18 -18.07
N GLU A 394 -12.20 9.22 -16.80
CA GLU A 394 -13.13 9.45 -15.70
C GLU A 394 -13.66 10.89 -15.80
N LYS A 395 -14.80 11.08 -16.49
CA LYS A 395 -15.54 12.36 -16.55
C LYS A 395 -14.66 13.61 -16.71
N GLY A 396 -13.99 13.78 -17.85
CA GLY A 396 -13.18 14.98 -18.09
C GLY A 396 -14.00 16.27 -18.04
N ALA A 397 -13.36 17.34 -17.57
CA ALA A 397 -13.94 18.67 -17.47
C ALA A 397 -14.10 19.32 -18.86
N LYS A 398 -15.19 20.09 -19.04
CA LYS A 398 -15.53 20.75 -20.32
C LYS A 398 -14.77 22.06 -20.53
N THR A 399 -14.26 22.64 -19.46
CA THR A 399 -13.47 23.88 -19.45
C THR A 399 -12.19 23.66 -18.64
N LEU A 400 -11.18 24.51 -18.87
CA LEU A 400 -9.98 24.51 -18.05
C LEU A 400 -10.32 24.86 -16.59
N GLU A 401 -11.21 25.83 -16.38
CA GLU A 401 -11.72 26.22 -15.06
C GLU A 401 -12.29 25.01 -14.27
N ASP A 402 -13.15 24.21 -14.91
CA ASP A 402 -13.72 23.01 -14.29
C ASP A 402 -12.63 21.97 -14.01
N ALA A 403 -11.59 21.88 -14.85
CA ALA A 403 -10.47 20.96 -14.66
C ALA A 403 -9.59 21.40 -13.48
N LEU A 404 -9.35 22.70 -13.33
CA LEU A 404 -8.56 23.29 -12.24
C LEU A 404 -9.25 23.11 -10.88
N LYS A 405 -10.59 23.14 -10.82
CA LYS A 405 -11.37 22.79 -9.61
C LYS A 405 -11.19 21.33 -9.19
N LEU A 406 -10.79 20.46 -10.11
CA LEU A 406 -10.62 19.03 -9.87
C LEU A 406 -9.20 18.65 -9.45
N ILE A 407 -8.20 19.53 -9.57
CA ILE A 407 -6.80 19.28 -9.14
C ILE A 407 -6.41 20.19 -7.98
#